data_AF-A0A502MXD3-F1
#
_entry.id   AF-A0A502MXD3-F1
#
_cell.length_a   1.000
_cell.length_b   1.000
_cell.length_c   1.000
_cell.angle_alpha   90.00
_cell.angle_beta   90.00
_cell.angle_gamma   90.00
#
_symmetry.space_group_name_H-M   'P 1'
#
loop_
_entity.id
_entity.type
_entity.pdbx_description
1 polymer ?
#
loop_
_entity_poly.entity_id
_entity_poly.type
_entity_poly.pdbx_seq_one_letter_code
_entity_poly.pdbx_strand_id
1 'polypeptide(L)'
;MRKSSIRSDIEFRSPVAIAVGAGFKREITSLTAMQNFLKEWPSAARDESYVAALRSCEAARTGEIDLDKARQAFLIFAKKAGIEWTGADPVVMLREAKIRRNRARENRAQNRHVSG
;
A
#
# COMPACT_ATOMS: atom_id res chain seq x y z
N MET A 1 -15.75 -11.61 32.86
CA MET A 1 -14.38 -11.68 32.31
C MET A 1 -14.36 -12.65 31.13
N ARG A 2 -14.37 -12.15 29.89
CA ARG A 2 -14.07 -13.01 28.73
C ARG A 2 -12.60 -12.84 28.42
N LYS A 3 -11.78 -13.85 28.75
CA LYS A 3 -10.40 -13.96 28.27
C LYS A 3 -10.47 -13.93 26.74
N SER A 4 -10.12 -12.81 26.12
CA SER A 4 -9.89 -12.80 24.69
C SER A 4 -8.54 -13.47 24.51
N SER A 5 -8.57 -14.77 24.22
CA SER A 5 -7.40 -15.52 23.82
C SER A 5 -6.71 -14.74 22.71
N ILE A 6 -5.47 -14.32 22.97
CA ILE A 6 -4.59 -13.71 21.97
C ILE A 6 -4.51 -14.74 20.85
N ARG A 7 -5.28 -14.53 19.77
CA ARG A 7 -5.08 -15.31 18.54
C ARG A 7 -3.70 -14.88 18.06
N SER A 8 -2.77 -15.81 18.05
CA SER A 8 -1.47 -15.62 17.41
C SER A 8 -1.72 -15.11 15.98
N ASP A 9 -1.15 -13.95 15.67
CA ASP A 9 -1.29 -13.34 14.36
C ASP A 9 -0.60 -14.21 13.30
N ILE A 10 -1.15 -14.23 12.09
CA ILE A 10 -0.63 -15.04 10.97
C ILE A 10 0.09 -14.07 10.04
N GLU A 11 1.42 -14.17 9.98
CA GLU A 11 2.27 -13.31 9.14
C GLU A 11 2.31 -13.80 7.69
N PHE A 12 2.33 -12.85 6.76
CA PHE A 12 2.58 -13.13 5.36
C PHE A 12 4.08 -13.34 5.11
N ARG A 13 4.43 -14.39 4.35
CA ARG A 13 5.80 -14.59 3.85
C ARG A 13 6.29 -13.40 3.02
N SER A 14 5.37 -12.75 2.31
CA SER A 14 5.61 -11.52 1.55
C SER A 14 4.54 -10.49 1.92
N PRO A 15 4.92 -9.37 2.56
CA PRO A 15 3.97 -8.31 2.88
C PRO A 15 3.29 -7.72 1.65
N VAL A 16 2.08 -7.18 1.82
CA VAL A 16 1.39 -6.44 0.77
C VAL A 16 1.66 -4.94 0.95
N ALA A 17 2.27 -4.32 -0.04
CA ALA A 17 2.48 -2.89 -0.06
C ALA A 17 1.25 -2.16 -0.63
N ILE A 18 0.81 -1.12 0.07
CA ILE A 18 -0.26 -0.22 -0.36
C ILE A 18 0.19 1.23 -0.23
N ALA A 19 -0.44 2.11 -1.01
CA ALA A 19 -0.33 3.54 -0.90
C ALA A 19 -1.34 4.08 0.13
N VAL A 20 -0.89 4.95 1.02
CA VAL A 20 -1.74 5.64 2.01
C VAL A 20 -1.47 7.14 2.02
N GLY A 21 -2.49 7.93 2.39
CA GLY A 21 -2.38 9.39 2.49
C GLY A 21 -1.87 10.02 1.18
N ALA A 22 -0.78 10.77 1.25
CA ALA A 22 -0.13 11.41 0.10
C ALA A 22 0.66 10.43 -0.80
N GLY A 23 0.25 9.16 -0.86
CA GLY A 23 0.93 8.12 -1.63
C GLY A 23 2.18 7.57 -0.95
N PHE A 24 2.21 7.50 0.38
CA PHE A 24 3.30 6.84 1.11
C PHE A 24 3.09 5.33 1.15
N LYS A 25 4.20 4.57 1.12
CA LYS A 25 4.17 3.12 1.27
C LYS A 25 3.77 2.74 2.70
N ARG A 26 2.81 1.83 2.82
CA ARG A 26 2.57 1.04 4.03
C ARG A 26 2.57 -0.43 3.69
N GLU A 27 3.18 -1.24 4.54
CA GLU A 27 3.18 -2.70 4.39
C GLU A 27 2.15 -3.33 5.33
N ILE A 28 1.36 -4.24 4.77
CA ILE A 28 0.46 -5.14 5.50
C ILE A 28 1.20 -6.47 5.66
N THR A 29 1.67 -6.74 6.87
CA THR A 29 2.55 -7.88 7.19
C THR A 29 1.80 -9.10 7.72
N SER A 30 0.53 -8.96 8.10
CA SER A 30 -0.24 -10.05 8.72
C SER A 30 -1.73 -10.03 8.41
N LEU A 31 -2.43 -11.16 8.66
CA LEU A 31 -3.89 -11.24 8.54
C LEU A 31 -4.61 -10.28 9.49
N THR A 32 -4.10 -10.06 10.71
CA THR A 32 -4.72 -9.09 11.63
C THR A 32 -4.58 -7.68 11.11
N ALA A 33 -3.40 -7.28 10.61
CA ALA A 33 -3.20 -5.98 9.98
C ALA A 33 -4.12 -5.78 8.76
N MET A 34 -4.26 -6.81 7.93
CA MET A 34 -5.17 -6.81 6.78
C MET A 34 -6.63 -6.62 7.21
N GLN A 35 -7.10 -7.39 8.20
CA GLN A 35 -8.50 -7.32 8.64
C GLN A 35 -8.82 -5.98 9.31
N ASN A 36 -7.89 -5.44 10.11
CA ASN A 36 -8.06 -4.13 10.74
C ASN A 36 -8.16 -3.03 9.70
N PHE A 37 -7.30 -3.06 8.68
CA PHE A 37 -7.39 -2.09 7.59
C PHE A 37 -8.73 -2.15 6.86
N LEU A 38 -9.22 -3.35 6.55
CA LEU A 38 -10.53 -3.51 5.91
C LEU A 38 -11.65 -2.98 6.83
N LYS A 39 -11.64 -3.28 8.12
CA LYS A 39 -12.69 -2.80 9.05
C LYS A 39 -12.79 -1.28 9.12
N GLU A 40 -11.66 -0.59 9.01
CA GLU A 40 -11.59 0.88 8.97
C GLU A 40 -11.97 1.47 7.61
N TRP A 41 -12.16 0.63 6.58
CA TRP A 41 -12.48 1.10 5.23
C TRP A 41 -13.85 1.80 5.19
N PRO A 42 -13.95 3.01 4.58
CA PRO A 42 -15.17 3.81 4.59
C PRO A 42 -16.36 3.06 3.98
N SER A 43 -17.51 3.06 4.66
CA SER A 43 -18.70 2.34 4.19
C SER A 43 -19.15 2.73 2.79
N ALA A 44 -19.04 4.02 2.44
CA ALA A 44 -19.39 4.54 1.11
C ALA A 44 -18.46 4.05 -0.02
N ALA A 45 -17.27 3.56 0.31
CA ALA A 45 -16.26 3.07 -0.63
C ALA A 45 -16.15 1.53 -0.62
N ARG A 46 -17.09 0.82 0.02
CA ARG A 46 -17.11 -0.65 0.05
C ARG A 46 -17.81 -1.15 -1.20
N ASP A 47 -17.10 -1.99 -1.95
CA ASP A 47 -17.58 -2.66 -3.14
C ASP A 47 -17.47 -4.19 -3.00
N GLU A 48 -17.71 -4.91 -4.09
CA GLU A 48 -17.56 -6.37 -4.12
C GLU A 48 -16.14 -6.83 -3.79
N SER A 49 -15.12 -6.05 -4.15
CA SER A 49 -13.73 -6.41 -3.90
C SER A 49 -13.38 -6.28 -2.42
N TYR A 50 -13.94 -5.29 -1.72
CA TYR A 50 -13.89 -5.19 -0.27
C TYR A 50 -14.49 -6.44 0.39
N VAL A 51 -15.68 -6.86 -0.04
CA VAL A 51 -16.35 -8.04 0.53
C VAL A 51 -15.54 -9.31 0.29
N ALA A 52 -15.01 -9.48 -0.92
CA ALA A 52 -14.16 -10.61 -1.27
C ALA A 52 -12.87 -10.66 -0.43
N ALA A 53 -12.21 -9.52 -0.24
CA ALA A 53 -11.00 -9.44 0.59
C ALA A 53 -11.29 -9.78 2.06
N LEU A 54 -12.40 -9.26 2.62
CA LEU A 54 -12.78 -9.54 4.00
C LEU A 54 -13.11 -11.01 4.22
N ARG A 55 -13.91 -11.61 3.33
CA ARG A 55 -14.24 -13.05 3.39
C ARG A 55 -13.00 -13.92 3.24
N SER A 56 -12.09 -13.56 2.35
CA SER A 56 -10.83 -14.30 2.16
C SER A 56 -9.96 -14.22 3.41
N CYS A 57 -9.90 -13.07 4.09
CA CYS A 57 -9.20 -12.94 5.36
C CYS A 57 -9.78 -13.83 6.46
N GLU A 58 -11.10 -13.99 6.49
CA GLU A 58 -11.78 -14.85 7.46
C GLU A 58 -11.56 -16.34 7.17
N ALA A 59 -11.72 -16.75 5.91
CA ALA A 59 -11.47 -18.11 5.45
C ALA A 59 -10.00 -18.53 5.62
N ALA A 60 -9.04 -17.63 5.39
CA ALA A 60 -7.63 -17.93 5.62
C ALA A 60 -7.32 -18.14 7.11
N ARG A 61 -8.04 -17.44 8.00
CA ARG A 61 -7.88 -17.61 9.45
C ARG A 61 -8.47 -18.91 9.97
N THR A 62 -9.51 -19.44 9.33
CA THR A 62 -10.06 -20.77 9.63
C THR A 62 -9.31 -21.90 8.93
N GLY A 63 -8.36 -21.57 8.05
CA GLY A 63 -7.61 -22.55 7.26
C GLY A 63 -8.38 -23.11 6.06
N GLU A 64 -9.52 -22.51 5.71
CA GLU A 64 -10.33 -22.91 4.55
C GLU A 64 -9.66 -22.55 3.21
N ILE A 65 -8.86 -21.48 3.20
CA ILE A 65 -8.06 -21.09 2.04
C ILE A 65 -6.61 -20.80 2.44
N ASP A 66 -5.72 -20.90 1.45
CA ASP A 66 -4.32 -20.54 1.63
C ASP A 66 -4.15 -19.05 1.89
N LEU A 67 -3.13 -18.73 2.69
CA LEU A 67 -2.79 -17.35 3.03
C LEU A 67 -2.49 -16.50 1.78
N ASP A 68 -1.88 -17.09 0.75
CA ASP A 68 -1.60 -16.42 -0.52
C ASP A 68 -2.88 -16.06 -1.30
N LYS A 69 -3.97 -16.83 -1.15
CA LYS A 69 -5.26 -16.48 -1.77
C LYS A 69 -5.89 -15.26 -1.10
N ALA A 70 -5.81 -15.17 0.23
CA ALA A 70 -6.23 -13.96 0.94
C ALA A 70 -5.39 -12.74 0.57
N ARG A 71 -4.06 -12.92 0.44
CA ARG A 71 -3.14 -11.90 -0.06
C ARG A 71 -3.55 -11.39 -1.45
N GLN A 72 -3.86 -12.32 -2.35
CA GLN A 72 -4.24 -12.00 -3.73
C GLN A 72 -5.59 -11.29 -3.82
N ALA A 73 -6.59 -11.71 -3.04
CA ALA A 73 -7.87 -11.01 -2.93
C ALA A 73 -7.69 -9.57 -2.44
N PHE A 74 -6.80 -9.35 -1.47
CA PHE A 74 -6.50 -8.02 -0.96
C PHE A 74 -5.78 -7.13 -1.99
N LEU A 75 -4.88 -7.69 -2.81
CA LEU A 75 -4.24 -6.95 -3.91
C LEU A 75 -5.27 -6.47 -4.96
N ILE A 76 -6.24 -7.33 -5.29
CA ILE A 76 -7.33 -6.97 -6.21
C ILE A 76 -8.16 -5.82 -5.63
N PHE A 77 -8.49 -5.90 -4.33
CA PHE A 77 -9.15 -4.81 -3.63
C PHE A 77 -8.31 -3.52 -3.67
N ALA A 78 -7.03 -3.58 -3.31
CA ALA A 78 -6.15 -2.41 -3.31
C ALA A 78 -6.07 -1.73 -4.68
N LYS A 79 -6.02 -2.52 -5.75
CA LYS A 79 -6.05 -2.02 -7.13
C LYS A 79 -7.37 -1.33 -7.46
N LYS A 80 -8.50 -1.94 -7.15
CA LYS A 80 -9.84 -1.36 -7.40
C LYS A 80 -10.09 -0.10 -6.56
N ALA A 81 -9.60 -0.09 -5.33
CA ALA A 81 -9.67 1.05 -4.43
C ALA A 81 -8.68 2.18 -4.79
N GLY A 82 -7.80 1.99 -5.77
CA GLY A 82 -6.83 3.00 -6.19
C GLY A 82 -5.70 3.25 -5.18
N ILE A 83 -5.44 2.27 -4.30
CA ILE A 83 -4.43 2.35 -3.24
C ILE A 83 -3.29 1.33 -3.43
N GLU A 84 -3.17 0.74 -4.61
CA GLU A 84 -2.04 -0.13 -4.93
C GLU A 84 -0.72 0.65 -4.87
N TRP A 85 0.29 0.07 -4.22
CA TRP A 85 1.63 0.67 -4.18
C TRP A 85 2.29 0.59 -5.55
N THR A 86 2.63 1.74 -6.13
CA THR A 86 3.21 1.84 -7.48
C THR A 86 4.74 1.77 -7.52
N GLY A 87 5.40 1.69 -6.36
CA GLY A 87 6.87 1.77 -6.27
C GLY A 87 7.42 3.19 -6.18
N ALA A 88 6.58 4.22 -6.34
CA ALA A 88 7.01 5.61 -6.36
C ALA A 88 6.89 6.27 -4.97
N ASP A 89 8.02 6.45 -4.27
CA ASP A 89 8.07 7.23 -3.03
C ASP A 89 7.95 8.75 -3.33
N PRO A 90 6.94 9.45 -2.78
CA PRO A 90 6.72 10.86 -3.07
C PRO A 90 7.91 11.76 -2.69
N VAL A 91 8.62 11.44 -1.62
CA VAL A 91 9.77 12.22 -1.15
C VAL A 91 10.96 12.00 -2.07
N VAL A 92 11.20 10.77 -2.49
CA VAL A 92 12.24 10.46 -3.49
C VAL A 92 11.95 11.19 -4.79
N MET A 93 10.72 11.09 -5.30
CA MET A 93 10.29 11.77 -6.53
C MET A 93 10.47 13.29 -6.47
N LEU A 94 10.09 13.92 -5.34
CA LEU A 94 10.27 15.35 -5.12
C LEU A 94 11.75 15.75 -5.08
N ARG A 95 12.60 14.97 -4.41
CA ARG A 95 14.04 15.22 -4.35
C ARG A 95 14.67 15.14 -5.74
N GLU A 96 14.33 14.13 -6.52
CA GLU A 96 14.80 13.98 -7.90
C GLU A 96 14.32 15.12 -8.81
N ALA A 97 13.06 15.52 -8.69
CA ALA A 97 12.53 16.67 -9.43
C ALA A 97 13.27 17.97 -9.08
N LYS A 98 13.60 18.18 -7.80
CA LYS A 98 14.39 19.34 -7.36
C LYS A 98 15.80 19.32 -7.93
N ILE A 99 16.48 18.17 -7.89
CA ILE A 99 17.83 18.01 -8.47
C ILE A 99 17.80 18.30 -9.97
N ARG A 100 16.83 17.74 -10.70
CA ARG A 100 16.64 18.00 -12.14
C ARG A 100 16.45 19.49 -12.43
N ARG A 101 15.61 20.18 -11.64
CA ARG A 101 15.37 21.62 -11.80
C ARG A 101 16.63 22.45 -11.55
N ASN A 102 17.42 22.11 -10.52
CA ASN A 102 18.65 22.82 -10.20
C ASN A 102 19.68 22.68 -11.33
N ARG A 103 19.91 21.44 -11.80
CA ARG A 103 20.81 21.19 -12.95
C ARG A 103 20.38 21.96 -14.21
N ALA A 104 19.08 21.99 -14.51
CA ALA A 104 18.58 22.75 -15.65
C ALA A 104 18.81 24.26 -15.52
N ARG A 105 18.75 24.81 -14.29
CA ARG A 105 19.06 26.23 -14.02
C ARG A 105 20.56 26.51 -14.18
N GLU A 106 21.40 25.66 -13.63
CA GLU A 106 22.87 25.75 -13.74
C GLU A 106 23.31 25.70 -15.22
N ASN A 107 22.81 24.73 -15.99
CA ASN A 107 23.13 24.62 -17.42
C ASN A 107 22.72 25.87 -18.21
N ARG A 108 21.58 26.48 -17.89
CA ARG A 108 21.14 27.74 -18.53
C ARG A 108 22.03 28.92 -18.15
N ALA A 109 22.49 28.99 -16.91
CA ALA A 109 23.41 30.03 -16.47
C ALA A 109 24.79 29.88 -17.15
N GLN A 110 25.30 28.65 -17.23
CA GLN A 110 26.57 28.35 -17.90
C GLN A 110 26.53 28.69 -19.39
N ASN A 111 25.47 28.29 -20.11
CA ASN A 111 25.34 28.61 -21.54
C ASN A 111 25.28 30.12 -21.81
N ARG A 112 24.72 30.92 -20.90
CA ARG A 112 24.70 32.39 -21.05
C ARG A 112 26.09 33.02 -20.92
N HIS A 113 26.99 32.43 -20.13
CA HIS A 113 28.35 32.94 -19.96
C HIS A 113 29.30 32.59 -21.11
N VAL A 114 28.98 31.58 -21.93
CA VAL A 114 29.86 31.15 -23.05
C VAL A 114 29.56 31.89 -24.35
N SER A 115 28.43 32.61 -24.43
CA SER A 115 27.97 33.32 -25.64
C SER A 115 28.25 34.83 -25.64
N GLY A 116 29.07 35.33 -24.72
CA GLY A 116 29.56 36.73 -24.68
C GLY A 116 31.07 36.77 -24.81
#